data_AF-A0A971G3E1-F1
#
_entry.id   AF-A0A971G3E1-F1
#
_cell.length_a   1.000
_cell.length_b   1.000
_cell.length_c   1.000
_cell.angle_alpha   90.00
_cell.angle_beta   90.00
_cell.angle_gamma   90.00
#
_symmetry.space_group_name_H-M   'P 1'
#
loop_
_entity.id
_entity.type
_entity.pdbx_description
1 polymer ?
#
loop_
_entity_poly.entity_id
_entity_poly.type
_entity_poly.pdbx_seq_one_letter_code
_entity_poly.pdbx_strand_id
1 'polypeptide(L)'
;MPIRRIVAAIAAALVAVALLPTAPSGAAGMTTHTWMADSAIDRVETPALRALLLDNLDYLKAGAKFPDGGYVPGNIHGEEAHWQRFADVYLDLIRNKDECGQLSRPDGPCAAQIAHLFGIVAHGTGDEVWDWLFEPNSPDRDEYYTADLPTASEGGAETQMDLVAIGLYGRPADPVPTLTFTDDLIAAFDASGVPGVTAQQINVAQAVFTLLHQVESGWADTHLDGILEAMPWMSEHLVDAPGGVDWAARSIAAQWESLWAQLLGAPIPTRVSNTYPDSLERGVPATGWTRRPYPGSSRDRGGARTRIAASLTYSTPYRVPGGGGVSQTLPAGAMTLTEAATGTVVPSMSGFPQNVPYTADPGEHTIAIQPAGDLQPCTWYRVSVTDLLLDGRGSSVVPHSWTFRTGLGSDGAACPDDPTGDTAVADYVARAYRDLLGREATAADVAFWTAALEGGASPTWFAVVLMSVDEGRRAVVDDLYRRVLDRGATAGERALWADALAGGTTTAEIQARLLDSAEFTARAGGTPEGWLSMAYATILGRAIDPPSLTLWSAYLGSGGDRLTIARALTGGGEARRVTAHRTLAALDDTSPSTDAVTAEAALPGDLRHTLIRVATRPPYLPEVLVTP
;
A
#
# COMPACT_ATOMS: atom_id res chain seq x y z
N MET A 1 -38.50 27.02 1.90
CA MET A 1 -38.31 26.48 0.53
C MET A 1 -38.49 24.98 0.58
N PRO A 2 -39.22 24.33 -0.34
CA PRO A 2 -39.56 22.92 -0.18
C PRO A 2 -38.37 22.01 -0.53
N ILE A 3 -38.11 21.03 0.34
CA ILE A 3 -37.03 20.01 0.32
C ILE A 3 -36.81 19.40 -1.07
N ARG A 4 -37.86 19.23 -1.89
CA ARG A 4 -37.76 18.72 -3.28
C ARG A 4 -36.89 19.59 -4.20
N ARG A 5 -36.82 20.90 -3.99
CA ARG A 5 -35.94 21.79 -4.78
C ARG A 5 -34.48 21.71 -4.32
N ILE A 6 -34.23 21.40 -3.06
CA ILE A 6 -32.87 21.18 -2.52
C ILE A 6 -32.34 19.83 -3.01
N VAL A 7 -33.13 18.76 -2.94
CA VAL A 7 -32.77 17.44 -3.48
C VAL A 7 -32.57 17.49 -5.00
N ALA A 8 -33.40 18.23 -5.74
CA ALA A 8 -33.22 18.41 -7.18
C ALA A 8 -32.01 19.30 -7.53
N ALA A 9 -31.68 20.31 -6.71
CA ALA A 9 -30.48 21.13 -6.90
C ALA A 9 -29.20 20.37 -6.54
N ILE A 10 -29.22 19.51 -5.51
CA ILE A 10 -28.13 18.60 -5.17
C ILE A 10 -27.96 17.54 -6.27
N ALA A 11 -29.03 16.91 -6.74
CA ALA A 11 -28.96 15.97 -7.87
C ALA A 11 -28.49 16.63 -9.18
N ALA A 12 -28.90 17.87 -9.46
CA ALA A 12 -28.44 18.61 -10.64
C ALA A 12 -26.98 19.08 -10.51
N ALA A 13 -26.52 19.43 -9.31
CA ALA A 13 -25.11 19.72 -9.04
C ALA A 13 -24.25 18.45 -9.13
N LEU A 14 -24.76 17.30 -8.66
CA LEU A 14 -24.09 15.98 -8.73
C LEU A 14 -23.96 15.47 -10.17
N VAL A 15 -24.98 15.66 -11.00
CA VAL A 15 -24.90 15.34 -12.45
C VAL A 15 -24.00 16.31 -13.20
N ALA A 16 -23.93 17.58 -12.78
CA ALA A 16 -23.00 18.55 -13.38
C ALA A 16 -21.53 18.28 -13.01
N VAL A 17 -21.23 17.80 -11.79
CA VAL A 17 -19.87 17.41 -11.38
C VAL A 17 -19.38 16.20 -12.18
N ALA A 18 -20.26 15.24 -12.49
CA ALA A 18 -19.93 14.08 -13.33
C ALA A 18 -19.72 14.40 -14.83
N LEU A 19 -20.01 15.63 -15.28
CA LEU A 19 -19.96 16.06 -16.68
C LEU A 19 -18.98 17.21 -16.95
N LEU A 20 -18.27 17.68 -15.93
CA LEU A 20 -17.27 18.74 -16.09
C LEU A 20 -15.89 18.11 -16.38
N PRO A 21 -15.11 18.66 -17.32
CA PRO A 21 -13.73 18.23 -17.51
C PRO A 21 -12.98 18.52 -16.20
N THR A 22 -12.52 17.45 -15.55
CA THR A 22 -11.56 17.54 -14.45
C THR A 22 -10.32 18.25 -14.96
N ALA A 23 -9.78 19.18 -14.15
CA ALA A 23 -8.46 19.73 -14.43
C ALA A 23 -7.45 18.57 -14.46
N PRO A 24 -6.36 18.66 -15.25
CA PRO A 24 -5.33 17.63 -15.27
C PRO A 24 -4.51 17.72 -13.98
N SER A 25 -5.00 17.11 -12.91
CA SER A 25 -4.22 16.74 -11.72
C SER A 25 -4.65 15.31 -11.38
N GLY A 26 -3.70 14.37 -11.52
CA GLY A 26 -3.88 12.91 -11.53
C GLY A 26 -4.20 12.28 -10.17
N ALA A 27 -5.25 12.76 -9.51
CA ALA A 27 -5.72 12.23 -8.23
C ALA A 27 -6.97 11.34 -8.45
N ALA A 28 -6.77 10.04 -8.63
CA ALA A 28 -7.87 9.07 -8.69
C ALA A 28 -7.41 7.66 -8.26
N GLY A 29 -6.69 7.58 -7.13
CA GLY A 29 -6.12 6.36 -6.54
C GLY A 29 -6.59 6.04 -5.12
N MET A 30 -7.80 6.45 -4.74
CA MET A 30 -8.26 6.39 -3.35
C MET A 30 -8.26 5.00 -2.74
N THR A 31 -8.62 3.96 -3.51
CA THR A 31 -8.72 2.60 -2.98
C THR A 31 -7.33 2.02 -2.70
N THR A 32 -6.35 2.33 -3.55
CA THR A 32 -4.96 1.92 -3.34
C THR A 32 -4.36 2.63 -2.14
N HIS A 33 -4.58 3.95 -1.96
CA HIS A 33 -4.08 4.66 -0.78
C HIS A 33 -4.69 4.15 0.53
N THR A 34 -6.00 3.84 0.55
CA THR A 34 -6.60 3.26 1.76
C THR A 34 -6.04 1.88 2.06
N TRP A 35 -5.72 1.09 1.02
CA TRP A 35 -5.07 -0.20 1.18
C TRP A 35 -3.63 -0.08 1.69
N MET A 36 -2.86 0.90 1.21
CA MET A 36 -1.53 1.20 1.73
C MET A 36 -1.57 1.58 3.23
N ALA A 37 -2.49 2.46 3.62
CA ALA A 37 -2.69 2.87 5.01
C ALA A 37 -3.12 1.70 5.91
N ASP A 38 -4.11 0.91 5.48
CA ASP A 38 -4.58 -0.28 6.18
C ASP A 38 -3.42 -1.30 6.38
N SER A 39 -2.65 -1.55 5.32
CA SER A 39 -1.48 -2.45 5.35
C SER A 39 -0.34 -1.94 6.23
N ALA A 40 -0.25 -0.63 6.46
CA ALA A 40 0.77 -0.02 7.32
C ALA A 40 0.52 -0.31 8.82
N ILE A 41 -0.73 -0.51 9.24
CA ILE A 41 -1.08 -0.78 10.65
C ILE A 41 -0.33 -2.02 11.18
N ASP A 42 -0.20 -3.05 10.36
CA ASP A 42 0.51 -4.29 10.70
C ASP A 42 2.00 -4.09 10.98
N ARG A 43 2.56 -2.96 10.51
CA ARG A 43 3.98 -2.59 10.62
C ARG A 43 4.25 -1.56 11.71
N VAL A 44 3.20 -1.02 12.35
CA VAL A 44 3.33 -0.09 13.49
C VAL A 44 3.90 -0.83 14.70
N GLU A 45 5.05 -0.39 15.21
CA GLU A 45 5.73 -1.02 16.35
C GLU A 45 5.10 -0.61 17.68
N THR A 46 4.61 0.64 17.78
CA THR A 46 4.04 1.19 19.01
C THR A 46 2.63 0.64 19.27
N PRO A 47 2.39 -0.16 20.33
CA PRO A 47 1.10 -0.80 20.55
C PRO A 47 -0.06 0.17 20.77
N ALA A 48 0.19 1.30 21.44
CA ALA A 48 -0.83 2.32 21.69
C ALA A 48 -1.28 3.04 20.41
N LEU A 49 -0.32 3.32 19.51
CA LEU A 49 -0.61 3.88 18.19
C LEU A 49 -1.43 2.88 17.36
N ARG A 50 -0.96 1.62 17.28
CA ARG A 50 -1.67 0.56 16.56
C ARG A 50 -3.10 0.39 17.05
N ALA A 51 -3.31 0.39 18.36
CA ALA A 51 -4.65 0.31 18.95
C ALA A 51 -5.52 1.51 18.57
N LEU A 52 -4.99 2.74 18.61
CA LEU A 52 -5.72 3.94 18.20
C LEU A 52 -6.16 3.88 16.73
N LEU A 53 -5.26 3.44 15.84
CA LEU A 53 -5.57 3.33 14.41
C LEU A 53 -6.62 2.26 14.13
N LEU A 54 -6.54 1.09 14.79
CA LEU A 54 -7.53 0.01 14.65
C LEU A 54 -8.90 0.41 15.18
N ASP A 55 -8.97 1.06 16.34
CA ASP A 55 -10.24 1.48 16.95
C ASP A 55 -10.90 2.64 16.18
N ASN A 56 -10.16 3.32 15.31
CA ASN A 56 -10.62 4.47 14.51
C ASN A 56 -10.37 4.27 13.01
N LEU A 57 -10.42 3.02 12.53
CA LEU A 57 -10.01 2.64 11.18
C LEU A 57 -10.81 3.34 10.07
N ASP A 58 -12.11 3.57 10.28
CA ASP A 58 -12.93 4.34 9.33
C ASP A 58 -12.41 5.78 9.17
N TYR A 59 -11.93 6.41 10.24
CA TYR A 59 -11.35 7.76 10.17
C TYR A 59 -9.96 7.75 9.55
N LEU A 60 -9.15 6.71 9.79
CA LEU A 60 -7.88 6.51 9.09
C LEU A 60 -8.09 6.42 7.59
N LYS A 61 -9.00 5.54 7.15
CA LYS A 61 -9.34 5.35 5.74
C LYS A 61 -9.93 6.62 5.13
N ALA A 62 -10.77 7.35 5.86
CA ALA A 62 -11.27 8.66 5.42
C ALA A 62 -10.15 9.70 5.24
N GLY A 63 -9.18 9.71 6.15
CA GLY A 63 -7.98 10.53 6.03
C GLY A 63 -7.14 10.18 4.79
N ALA A 64 -6.99 8.88 4.50
CA ALA A 64 -6.25 8.39 3.33
C ALA A 64 -6.92 8.70 1.98
N LYS A 65 -8.20 9.09 1.97
CA LYS A 65 -8.92 9.59 0.79
C LYS A 65 -8.95 11.12 0.73
N PHE A 66 -8.73 11.77 1.86
CA PHE A 66 -9.04 13.19 2.06
C PHE A 66 -8.35 14.12 1.06
N PRO A 67 -7.04 13.97 0.76
CA PRO A 67 -6.36 14.89 -0.15
C PRO A 67 -6.94 14.88 -1.58
N ASP A 68 -7.17 13.71 -2.16
CA ASP A 68 -7.84 13.54 -3.46
C ASP A 68 -9.27 14.09 -3.52
N GLY A 69 -9.99 14.07 -2.38
CA GLY A 69 -11.34 14.62 -2.33
C GLY A 69 -11.42 16.13 -2.53
N GLY A 70 -10.31 16.84 -2.37
CA GLY A 70 -10.27 18.30 -2.40
C GLY A 70 -10.29 18.94 -3.79
N TYR A 71 -10.32 18.16 -4.88
CA TYR A 71 -10.32 18.66 -6.28
C TYR A 71 -11.74 18.92 -6.86
N VAL A 72 -12.70 19.29 -6.02
CA VAL A 72 -14.05 19.68 -6.48
C VAL A 72 -13.97 21.02 -7.26
N PRO A 73 -14.70 21.20 -8.38
CA PRO A 73 -14.59 22.41 -9.22
C PRO A 73 -14.64 23.73 -8.44
N GLY A 74 -13.57 24.53 -8.57
CA GLY A 74 -13.43 25.84 -7.92
C GLY A 74 -12.58 25.86 -6.65
N ASN A 75 -11.95 24.75 -6.25
CA ASN A 75 -10.97 24.73 -5.16
C ASN A 75 -9.87 23.67 -5.39
N ILE A 76 -8.63 24.00 -4.98
CA ILE A 76 -7.44 23.13 -5.05
C ILE A 76 -6.89 22.79 -3.66
N HIS A 77 -7.62 23.09 -2.58
CA HIS A 77 -7.19 22.83 -1.20
C HIS A 77 -6.77 21.39 -0.92
N GLY A 78 -7.29 20.40 -1.65
CA GLY A 78 -6.86 19.00 -1.55
C GLY A 78 -5.35 18.83 -1.72
N GLU A 79 -4.77 19.56 -2.66
CA GLU A 79 -3.32 19.61 -2.91
C GLU A 79 -2.54 19.87 -1.62
N GLU A 80 -2.97 20.82 -0.80
CA GLU A 80 -2.26 21.19 0.41
C GLU A 80 -2.23 20.07 1.46
N ALA A 81 -3.29 19.26 1.51
CA ALA A 81 -3.38 18.18 2.48
C ALA A 81 -2.39 17.03 2.19
N HIS A 82 -1.81 16.95 1.00
CA HIS A 82 -0.77 15.95 0.67
C HIS A 82 0.53 16.18 1.45
N TRP A 83 0.77 17.40 1.95
CA TRP A 83 2.11 17.85 2.30
C TRP A 83 2.37 17.89 3.81
N GLN A 84 3.62 17.64 4.21
CA GLN A 84 4.04 17.61 5.62
C GLN A 84 3.72 18.93 6.34
N ARG A 85 3.82 20.07 5.64
CA ARG A 85 3.44 21.38 6.20
C ARG A 85 2.03 21.38 6.79
N PHE A 86 1.05 20.84 6.06
CA PHE A 86 -0.32 20.74 6.54
C PHE A 86 -0.41 19.77 7.72
N ALA A 87 0.25 18.61 7.62
CA ALA A 87 0.26 17.59 8.67
C ALA A 87 0.81 18.13 10.01
N ASP A 88 1.91 18.89 9.99
CA ASP A 88 2.50 19.47 11.19
C ASP A 88 1.58 20.51 11.84
N VAL A 89 1.00 21.41 11.05
CA VAL A 89 0.04 22.40 11.55
C VAL A 89 -1.19 21.72 12.15
N TYR A 90 -1.69 20.68 11.48
CA TYR A 90 -2.85 19.95 11.96
C TYR A 90 -2.54 19.17 13.25
N LEU A 91 -1.37 18.54 13.33
CA LEU A 91 -0.85 17.90 14.54
C LEU A 91 -0.78 18.89 15.71
N ASP A 92 -0.25 20.09 15.47
CA ASP A 92 -0.11 21.11 16.51
C ASP A 92 -1.47 21.60 17.02
N LEU A 93 -2.47 21.73 16.14
CA LEU A 93 -3.85 22.05 16.54
C LEU A 93 -4.43 20.97 17.45
N ILE A 94 -4.27 19.69 17.09
CA ILE A 94 -4.74 18.55 17.91
C ILE A 94 -4.01 18.54 19.26
N ARG A 95 -2.69 18.70 19.26
CA ARG A 95 -1.87 18.64 20.47
C ARG A 95 -2.21 19.74 21.48
N ASN A 96 -2.56 20.93 21.00
CA ASN A 96 -2.84 22.09 21.84
C ASN A 96 -4.30 22.19 22.30
N LYS A 97 -5.13 21.19 22.00
CA LYS A 97 -6.53 21.13 22.43
C LYS A 97 -6.69 20.47 23.80
N ASP A 98 -7.05 21.28 24.80
CA ASP A 98 -7.35 20.80 26.15
C ASP A 98 -8.43 19.70 26.17
N GLU A 99 -9.42 19.79 25.27
CA GLU A 99 -10.53 18.84 25.13
C GLU A 99 -10.09 17.44 24.70
N CYS A 100 -8.89 17.30 24.09
CA CYS A 100 -8.37 16.00 23.68
C CYS A 100 -7.96 15.11 24.86
N GLY A 101 -7.69 15.70 26.03
CA GLY A 101 -7.23 14.96 27.20
C GLY A 101 -5.97 14.14 26.91
N GLN A 102 -6.00 12.84 27.22
CA GLN A 102 -4.87 11.95 26.94
C GLN A 102 -4.89 11.49 25.47
N LEU A 103 -4.03 12.10 24.65
CA LEU A 103 -3.90 11.83 23.20
C LEU A 103 -3.60 10.37 22.85
N SER A 104 -3.01 9.60 23.77
CA SER A 104 -2.67 8.18 23.54
C SER A 104 -3.86 7.22 23.74
N ARG A 105 -5.04 7.71 24.11
CA ARG A 105 -6.21 6.86 24.34
C ARG A 105 -6.91 6.56 23.01
N PRO A 106 -7.14 5.28 22.67
CA PRO A 106 -7.79 4.92 21.41
C PRO A 106 -9.28 5.30 21.39
N ASP A 107 -9.90 5.46 22.56
CA ASP A 107 -11.29 5.93 22.76
C ASP A 107 -11.36 7.41 23.19
N GLY A 108 -10.24 8.14 23.08
CA GLY A 108 -10.14 9.53 23.50
C GLY A 108 -10.94 10.50 22.61
N PRO A 109 -11.28 11.70 23.11
CA PRO A 109 -12.09 12.68 22.36
C PRO A 109 -11.53 13.06 20.98
N CYS A 110 -10.21 13.01 20.82
CA CYS A 110 -9.53 13.32 19.56
C CYS A 110 -8.96 12.10 18.83
N ALA A 111 -9.26 10.86 19.27
CA ALA A 111 -8.69 9.65 18.66
C ALA A 111 -9.05 9.51 17.18
N ALA A 112 -10.32 9.77 16.84
CA ALA A 112 -10.79 9.81 15.45
C ALA A 112 -10.07 10.88 14.61
N GLN A 113 -9.82 12.04 15.19
CA GLN A 113 -9.11 13.14 14.53
C GLN A 113 -7.64 12.81 14.28
N ILE A 114 -6.99 12.16 15.25
CA ILE A 114 -5.61 11.67 15.14
C ILE A 114 -5.53 10.61 14.04
N ALA A 115 -6.43 9.63 14.03
CA ALA A 115 -6.47 8.60 13.00
C ALA A 115 -6.65 9.22 11.59
N HIS A 116 -7.53 10.22 11.46
CA HIS A 116 -7.70 10.96 10.21
C HIS A 116 -6.43 11.69 9.75
N LEU A 117 -5.72 12.38 10.64
CA LEU A 117 -4.42 12.98 10.33
C LEU A 117 -3.41 11.92 9.84
N PHE A 118 -3.36 10.77 10.51
CA PHE A 118 -2.44 9.69 10.12
C PHE A 118 -2.81 9.13 8.74
N GLY A 119 -4.09 9.07 8.40
CA GLY A 119 -4.56 8.73 7.06
C GLY A 119 -4.09 9.72 6.01
N ILE A 120 -4.17 11.02 6.28
CA ILE A 120 -3.68 12.07 5.39
C ILE A 120 -2.17 11.90 5.10
N VAL A 121 -1.37 11.64 6.14
CA VAL A 121 0.07 11.41 5.98
C VAL A 121 0.37 10.13 5.20
N ALA A 122 -0.47 9.10 5.37
CA ALA A 122 -0.35 7.87 4.60
C ALA A 122 -0.62 8.07 3.11
N HIS A 123 -1.57 8.93 2.76
CA HIS A 123 -1.87 9.30 1.39
C HIS A 123 -0.66 9.96 0.72
N GLY A 124 -0.18 11.11 1.25
CA GLY A 124 0.94 11.83 0.64
C GLY A 124 2.22 11.00 0.56
N THR A 125 2.51 10.17 1.57
CA THR A 125 3.62 9.21 1.49
C THR A 125 3.41 8.17 0.40
N GLY A 126 2.17 7.68 0.27
CA GLY A 126 1.78 6.75 -0.79
C GLY A 126 2.06 7.33 -2.17
N ASP A 127 1.65 8.58 -2.41
CA ASP A 127 1.89 9.29 -3.68
C ASP A 127 3.37 9.40 -3.99
N GLU A 128 4.16 9.91 -3.04
CA GLU A 128 5.59 10.14 -3.25
C GLU A 128 6.30 8.87 -3.76
N VAL A 129 5.96 7.74 -3.16
CA VAL A 129 6.66 6.48 -3.39
C VAL A 129 6.08 5.73 -4.58
N TRP A 130 4.77 5.86 -4.81
CA TRP A 130 4.07 5.33 -5.98
C TRP A 130 4.57 6.00 -7.26
N ASP A 131 4.53 7.33 -7.30
CA ASP A 131 4.95 8.14 -8.44
C ASP A 131 6.44 7.98 -8.73
N TRP A 132 7.24 7.86 -7.66
CA TRP A 132 8.68 7.74 -7.81
C TRP A 132 9.18 6.31 -8.07
N LEU A 133 8.47 5.25 -7.70
CA LEU A 133 9.03 3.90 -7.81
C LEU A 133 8.14 2.92 -8.57
N PHE A 134 6.82 3.05 -8.45
CA PHE A 134 5.87 2.10 -9.04
C PHE A 134 5.41 2.52 -10.44
N GLU A 135 4.80 3.69 -10.59
CA GLU A 135 4.29 4.21 -11.87
C GLU A 135 5.27 4.16 -13.05
N PRO A 136 6.56 4.47 -12.87
CA PRO A 136 7.50 4.49 -13.98
C PRO A 136 7.74 3.10 -14.60
N ASN A 137 7.21 2.02 -14.01
CA ASN A 137 7.21 0.70 -14.63
C ASN A 137 6.24 0.59 -15.82
N SER A 138 5.14 1.37 -15.85
CA SER A 138 4.22 1.44 -16.99
C SER A 138 4.98 1.76 -18.29
N PRO A 139 5.66 2.92 -18.40
CA PRO A 139 6.38 3.26 -19.63
C PRO A 139 7.60 2.39 -19.89
N ASP A 140 8.24 1.82 -18.86
CA ASP A 140 9.36 0.88 -19.05
C ASP A 140 8.91 -0.44 -19.70
N ARG A 141 7.61 -0.77 -19.63
CA ARG A 141 7.03 -2.02 -20.14
C ARG A 141 5.99 -1.80 -21.26
N ASP A 142 5.75 -0.55 -21.62
CA ASP A 142 4.70 -0.15 -22.57
C ASP A 142 3.28 -0.58 -22.14
N GLU A 143 3.00 -0.53 -20.83
CA GLU A 143 1.73 -0.95 -20.24
C GLU A 143 0.78 0.22 -20.02
N TYR A 144 -0.33 0.27 -20.77
CA TYR A 144 -1.29 1.39 -20.71
C TYR A 144 -2.72 0.93 -20.95
N TYR A 145 -3.64 1.50 -20.18
CA TYR A 145 -5.08 1.31 -20.41
C TYR A 145 -5.84 2.61 -20.14
N THR A 146 -6.55 3.12 -21.15
CA THR A 146 -7.39 4.33 -21.03
C THR A 146 -8.81 4.15 -21.56
N ALA A 147 -9.12 2.97 -22.13
CA ALA A 147 -10.28 2.73 -22.99
C ALA A 147 -11.63 3.18 -22.40
N ASP A 148 -12.08 4.36 -22.81
CA ASP A 148 -13.32 5.03 -22.37
C ASP A 148 -13.47 5.21 -20.83
N LEU A 149 -12.40 5.00 -20.07
CA LEU A 149 -12.35 5.27 -18.63
C LEU A 149 -12.16 6.78 -18.43
N PRO A 150 -13.15 7.51 -17.87
CA PRO A 150 -13.13 8.97 -17.85
C PRO A 150 -11.97 9.61 -17.09
N THR A 151 -11.44 8.92 -16.07
CA THR A 151 -10.33 9.40 -15.23
C THR A 151 -8.99 8.77 -15.57
N ALA A 152 -8.96 7.73 -16.41
CA ALA A 152 -7.72 7.07 -16.81
C ALA A 152 -6.96 7.95 -17.82
N SER A 153 -5.65 8.07 -17.60
CA SER A 153 -4.75 8.73 -18.53
C SER A 153 -3.47 7.92 -18.70
N GLU A 154 -2.62 8.32 -19.63
CA GLU A 154 -1.24 7.79 -19.69
C GLU A 154 -0.31 8.57 -18.73
N GLY A 155 -0.81 9.58 -18.01
CA GLY A 155 -0.03 10.40 -17.09
C GLY A 155 -0.03 9.94 -15.63
N GLY A 156 -0.96 9.05 -15.30
CA GLY A 156 -1.18 8.42 -14.00
C GLY A 156 -1.87 7.06 -14.22
N ALA A 157 -1.48 6.05 -13.43
CA ALA A 157 -1.97 4.68 -13.47
C ALA A 157 -2.89 4.35 -12.27
N GLU A 158 -3.20 5.33 -11.43
CA GLU A 158 -3.88 5.17 -10.15
C GLU A 158 -5.29 4.61 -10.32
N THR A 159 -6.09 5.17 -11.25
CA THR A 159 -7.45 4.66 -11.51
C THR A 159 -7.39 3.20 -11.99
N GLN A 160 -6.49 2.88 -12.90
CA GLN A 160 -6.36 1.52 -13.43
C GLN A 160 -5.99 0.55 -12.32
N MET A 161 -5.06 0.94 -11.45
CA MET A 161 -4.63 0.11 -10.32
C MET A 161 -5.66 0.04 -9.19
N ASP A 162 -6.51 1.06 -9.00
CA ASP A 162 -7.67 0.98 -8.12
C ASP A 162 -8.68 -0.06 -8.62
N LEU A 163 -8.93 -0.13 -9.93
CA LEU A 163 -9.78 -1.18 -10.50
C LEU A 163 -9.18 -2.57 -10.32
N VAL A 164 -7.85 -2.70 -10.38
CA VAL A 164 -7.15 -3.94 -10.02
C VAL A 164 -7.29 -4.24 -8.53
N ALA A 165 -7.10 -3.25 -7.65
CA ALA A 165 -7.27 -3.41 -6.21
C ALA A 165 -8.69 -3.89 -5.85
N ILE A 166 -9.72 -3.32 -6.47
CA ILE A 166 -11.12 -3.72 -6.28
C ILE A 166 -11.37 -5.10 -6.89
N GLY A 167 -11.12 -5.25 -8.19
CA GLY A 167 -11.56 -6.42 -8.97
C GLY A 167 -10.71 -7.67 -8.78
N LEU A 168 -9.38 -7.52 -8.67
CA LEU A 168 -8.45 -8.64 -8.48
C LEU A 168 -8.19 -8.90 -6.99
N TYR A 169 -7.91 -7.85 -6.21
CA TYR A 169 -7.56 -7.98 -4.79
C TYR A 169 -8.77 -7.91 -3.84
N GLY A 170 -9.96 -7.58 -4.34
CA GLY A 170 -11.19 -7.60 -3.56
C GLY A 170 -11.25 -6.51 -2.48
N ARG A 171 -10.61 -5.35 -2.72
CA ARG A 171 -10.61 -4.24 -1.76
C ARG A 171 -12.03 -3.66 -1.63
N PRO A 172 -12.57 -3.60 -0.40
CA PRO A 172 -13.97 -3.22 -0.19
C PRO A 172 -14.20 -1.72 -0.26
N ALA A 173 -15.47 -1.33 -0.33
CA ALA A 173 -15.90 0.04 -0.12
C ALA A 173 -15.64 0.45 1.34
N ASP A 174 -14.66 1.34 1.57
CA ASP A 174 -14.44 1.83 2.94
C ASP A 174 -15.53 2.83 3.35
N PRO A 175 -16.12 2.67 4.55
CA PRO A 175 -17.08 3.63 5.10
C PRO A 175 -16.49 5.04 5.17
N VAL A 176 -17.33 6.05 4.94
CA VAL A 176 -16.95 7.45 5.12
C VAL A 176 -17.66 7.99 6.36
N PRO A 177 -16.94 8.17 7.48
CA PRO A 177 -17.52 8.68 8.71
C PRO A 177 -17.90 10.16 8.58
N THR A 178 -18.83 10.61 9.41
CA THR A 178 -19.08 12.04 9.56
C THR A 178 -17.95 12.67 10.37
N LEU A 179 -17.28 13.67 9.80
CA LEU A 179 -16.23 14.40 10.50
C LEU A 179 -16.84 15.40 11.48
N THR A 180 -16.51 15.27 12.77
CA THR A 180 -16.96 16.20 13.84
C THR A 180 -15.96 17.32 14.10
N PHE A 181 -14.81 17.30 13.43
CA PHE A 181 -13.66 18.19 13.62
C PHE A 181 -13.37 19.05 12.38
N THR A 182 -14.41 19.33 11.57
CA THR A 182 -14.28 20.12 10.33
C THR A 182 -13.74 21.52 10.57
N ASP A 183 -14.07 22.14 11.70
CA ASP A 183 -13.55 23.47 12.06
C ASP A 183 -12.02 23.46 12.26
N ASP A 184 -11.46 22.36 12.77
CA ASP A 184 -10.01 22.22 12.93
C ASP A 184 -9.30 21.99 11.60
N LEU A 185 -9.92 21.24 10.68
CA LEU A 185 -9.40 21.08 9.33
C LEU A 185 -9.34 22.43 8.60
N ILE A 186 -10.38 23.26 8.75
CA ILE A 186 -10.37 24.63 8.20
C ILE A 186 -9.26 25.46 8.84
N ALA A 187 -9.11 25.40 10.17
CA ALA A 187 -8.03 26.09 10.87
C ALA A 187 -6.64 25.61 10.43
N ALA A 188 -6.48 24.31 10.13
CA ALA A 188 -5.25 23.74 9.63
C ALA A 188 -4.91 24.29 8.24
N PHE A 189 -5.88 24.38 7.32
CA PHE A 189 -5.68 24.99 6.01
C PHE A 189 -5.34 26.48 6.09
N ASP A 190 -6.04 27.24 6.93
CA ASP A 190 -5.73 28.65 7.16
C ASP A 190 -4.28 28.82 7.65
N ALA A 191 -3.86 27.99 8.60
CA ALA A 191 -2.52 28.04 9.19
C ALA A 191 -1.42 27.44 8.30
N SER A 192 -1.75 26.55 7.36
CA SER A 192 -0.82 26.07 6.32
C SER A 192 -0.69 27.04 5.13
N GLY A 193 -1.46 28.13 5.12
CA GLY A 193 -1.36 29.19 4.11
C GLY A 193 -2.35 29.08 2.96
N VAL A 194 -3.39 28.25 3.09
CA VAL A 194 -4.47 28.07 2.11
C VAL A 194 -5.80 28.53 2.71
N PRO A 195 -5.99 29.84 2.93
CA PRO A 195 -7.18 30.33 3.60
C PRO A 195 -8.43 30.25 2.74
N GLY A 196 -9.60 30.21 3.38
CA GLY A 196 -10.90 30.29 2.70
C GLY A 196 -11.51 28.95 2.31
N VAL A 197 -10.95 27.83 2.81
CA VAL A 197 -11.61 26.53 2.80
C VAL A 197 -12.85 26.57 3.68
N THR A 198 -13.96 26.00 3.20
CA THR A 198 -15.25 26.01 3.91
C THR A 198 -15.70 24.62 4.31
N ALA A 199 -16.50 24.52 5.38
CA ALA A 199 -17.08 23.25 5.81
C ALA A 199 -17.93 22.59 4.71
N GLN A 200 -18.58 23.39 3.85
CA GLN A 200 -19.35 22.86 2.73
C GLN A 200 -18.46 22.15 1.70
N GLN A 201 -17.26 22.67 1.43
CA GLN A 201 -16.32 22.04 0.51
C GLN A 201 -15.81 20.70 1.08
N ILE A 202 -15.43 20.68 2.36
CA ILE A 202 -15.01 19.45 3.05
C ILE A 202 -16.13 18.41 3.05
N ASN A 203 -17.37 18.81 3.37
CA ASN A 203 -18.51 17.89 3.40
C ASN A 203 -18.87 17.33 2.02
N VAL A 204 -18.70 18.13 0.95
CA VAL A 204 -18.90 17.66 -0.43
C VAL A 204 -17.81 16.66 -0.81
N ALA A 205 -16.54 16.94 -0.50
CA ALA A 205 -15.43 16.02 -0.74
C ALA A 205 -15.69 14.64 -0.07
N GLN A 206 -16.09 14.63 1.20
CA GLN A 206 -16.44 13.41 1.93
C GLN A 206 -17.60 12.65 1.28
N ALA A 207 -18.65 13.34 0.82
CA ALA A 207 -19.78 12.70 0.15
C ALA A 207 -19.42 12.07 -1.21
N VAL A 208 -18.43 12.63 -1.91
CA VAL A 208 -17.96 12.14 -3.21
C VAL A 208 -17.25 10.79 -3.08
N PHE A 209 -16.53 10.52 -1.99
CA PHE A 209 -15.81 9.25 -1.77
C PHE A 209 -16.70 8.00 -1.87
N THR A 210 -17.88 8.03 -1.24
CA THR A 210 -18.82 6.90 -1.28
C THR A 210 -19.36 6.67 -2.70
N LEU A 211 -19.53 7.74 -3.48
CA LEU A 211 -20.02 7.65 -4.85
C LEU A 211 -18.93 7.14 -5.80
N LEU A 212 -17.71 7.67 -5.68
CA LEU A 212 -16.58 7.29 -6.51
C LEU A 212 -16.26 5.80 -6.39
N HIS A 213 -16.22 5.25 -5.18
CA HIS A 213 -15.98 3.82 -5.03
C HIS A 213 -17.07 2.93 -5.68
N GLN A 214 -18.34 3.37 -5.66
CA GLN A 214 -19.42 2.65 -6.37
C GLN A 214 -19.22 2.71 -7.90
N VAL A 215 -18.74 3.84 -8.40
CA VAL A 215 -18.41 4.03 -9.82
C VAL A 215 -17.22 3.16 -10.20
N GLU A 216 -16.15 3.18 -9.42
CA GLU A 216 -14.95 2.34 -9.60
C GLU A 216 -15.32 0.85 -9.55
N SER A 217 -16.15 0.41 -8.60
CA SER A 217 -16.63 -0.98 -8.55
C SER A 217 -17.33 -1.39 -9.84
N GLY A 218 -18.20 -0.52 -10.37
CA GLY A 218 -18.88 -0.76 -11.65
C GLY A 218 -17.92 -0.75 -12.83
N TRP A 219 -16.87 0.08 -12.80
CA TRP A 219 -15.83 0.08 -13.82
C TRP A 219 -14.91 -1.14 -13.72
N ALA A 220 -14.61 -1.65 -12.53
CA ALA A 220 -13.85 -2.87 -12.34
C ALA A 220 -14.59 -4.04 -13.00
N ASP A 221 -15.91 -4.13 -12.82
CA ASP A 221 -16.74 -5.16 -13.46
C ASP A 221 -16.67 -5.14 -15.00
N THR A 222 -16.40 -3.98 -15.62
CA THR A 222 -16.40 -3.82 -17.09
C THR A 222 -15.02 -3.69 -17.73
N HIS A 223 -14.02 -3.17 -17.02
CA HIS A 223 -12.72 -2.82 -17.56
C HIS A 223 -11.57 -3.70 -17.04
N LEU A 224 -11.77 -4.45 -15.95
CA LEU A 224 -10.69 -5.22 -15.33
C LEU A 224 -10.00 -6.16 -16.31
N ASP A 225 -10.73 -6.94 -17.11
CA ASP A 225 -10.14 -7.86 -18.07
C ASP A 225 -9.21 -7.13 -19.06
N GLY A 226 -9.62 -5.95 -19.54
CA GLY A 226 -8.81 -5.14 -20.44
C GLY A 226 -7.58 -4.53 -19.76
N ILE A 227 -7.68 -4.16 -18.48
CA ILE A 227 -6.55 -3.68 -17.69
C ILE A 227 -5.55 -4.82 -17.46
N LEU A 228 -6.02 -6.00 -17.07
CA LEU A 228 -5.15 -7.16 -16.85
C LEU A 228 -4.44 -7.59 -18.14
N GLU A 229 -5.08 -7.43 -19.30
CA GLU A 229 -4.46 -7.69 -20.61
C GLU A 229 -3.43 -6.62 -21.00
N ALA A 230 -3.74 -5.33 -20.76
CA ALA A 230 -2.90 -4.22 -21.22
C ALA A 230 -1.82 -3.78 -20.22
N MET A 231 -1.98 -4.12 -18.95
CA MET A 231 -1.08 -3.77 -17.84
C MET A 231 -0.76 -4.99 -16.95
N PRO A 232 -0.31 -6.12 -17.53
CA PRO A 232 -0.17 -7.37 -16.81
C PRO A 232 0.85 -7.29 -15.68
N TRP A 233 2.02 -6.70 -15.92
CA TRP A 233 3.08 -6.60 -14.90
C TRP A 233 2.65 -5.69 -13.76
N MET A 234 2.10 -4.50 -14.07
CA MET A 234 1.65 -3.59 -13.01
C MET A 234 0.55 -4.22 -12.16
N SER A 235 -0.40 -4.92 -12.78
CA SER A 235 -1.48 -5.59 -12.06
C SER A 235 -0.96 -6.71 -11.14
N GLU A 236 0.01 -7.49 -11.62
CA GLU A 236 0.63 -8.58 -10.87
C GLU A 236 1.50 -8.05 -9.72
N HIS A 237 2.21 -6.95 -9.93
CA HIS A 237 3.21 -6.43 -8.99
C HIS A 237 2.73 -5.24 -8.15
N LEU A 238 1.43 -4.90 -8.22
CA LEU A 238 0.80 -3.83 -7.44
C LEU A 238 1.16 -3.86 -5.95
N VAL A 239 1.30 -5.07 -5.39
CA VAL A 239 1.58 -5.26 -3.97
C VAL A 239 3.07 -5.21 -3.67
N ASP A 240 3.88 -5.98 -4.40
CA ASP A 240 5.23 -6.31 -3.98
C ASP A 240 6.32 -5.39 -4.56
N ALA A 241 6.09 -4.78 -5.73
CA ALA A 241 7.08 -3.94 -6.38
C ALA A 241 7.50 -2.71 -5.53
N PRO A 242 8.71 -2.16 -5.77
CA PRO A 242 9.09 -0.86 -5.22
C PRO A 242 8.02 0.19 -5.51
N GLY A 243 7.62 0.95 -4.49
CA GLY A 243 6.52 1.92 -4.55
C GLY A 243 5.10 1.34 -4.48
N GLY A 244 4.94 0.03 -4.67
CA GLY A 244 3.67 -0.68 -4.51
C GLY A 244 3.22 -0.77 -3.05
N VAL A 245 2.11 -1.46 -2.80
CA VAL A 245 1.38 -1.42 -1.51
C VAL A 245 2.26 -1.77 -0.32
N ASP A 246 3.03 -2.85 -0.38
CA ASP A 246 3.86 -3.28 0.75
C ASP A 246 5.07 -2.37 0.98
N TRP A 247 5.63 -1.78 -0.08
CA TRP A 247 6.74 -0.83 0.02
C TRP A 247 6.25 0.49 0.65
N ALA A 248 5.11 1.01 0.18
CA ALA A 248 4.46 2.18 0.74
C ALA A 248 4.08 1.96 2.20
N ALA A 249 3.47 0.82 2.55
CA ALA A 249 3.08 0.49 3.92
C ALA A 249 4.25 0.51 4.92
N ARG A 250 5.46 0.06 4.51
CA ARG A 250 6.68 0.17 5.34
C ARG A 250 7.08 1.62 5.59
N SER A 251 7.04 2.44 4.55
CA SER A 251 7.37 3.86 4.62
C SER A 251 6.37 4.62 5.51
N ILE A 252 5.08 4.40 5.31
CA ILE A 252 3.97 5.00 6.06
C ILE A 252 4.06 4.67 7.56
N ALA A 253 4.20 3.39 7.91
CA ALA A 253 4.24 2.98 9.31
C ALA A 253 5.40 3.63 10.07
N ALA A 254 6.57 3.73 9.44
CA ALA A 254 7.74 4.35 10.05
C ALA A 254 7.58 5.88 10.23
N GLN A 255 6.86 6.54 9.33
CA GLN A 255 6.50 7.96 9.50
C GLN A 255 5.48 8.18 10.62
N TRP A 256 4.48 7.30 10.71
CA TRP A 256 3.51 7.33 11.80
C TRP A 256 4.17 7.22 13.18
N GLU A 257 5.23 6.42 13.33
CA GLU A 257 5.99 6.37 14.59
C GLU A 257 6.62 7.72 14.96
N SER A 258 7.19 8.42 13.97
CA SER A 258 7.77 9.76 14.17
C SER A 258 6.70 10.79 14.50
N LEU A 259 5.59 10.79 13.77
CA LEU A 259 4.47 11.70 13.95
C LEU A 259 3.80 11.47 15.31
N TRP A 260 3.63 10.22 15.72
CA TRP A 260 3.11 9.85 17.03
C TRP A 260 3.99 10.36 18.17
N ALA A 261 5.30 10.17 18.05
CA ALA A 261 6.26 10.66 19.02
C ALA A 261 6.20 12.20 19.12
N GLN A 262 6.05 12.91 17.99
CA GLN A 262 5.87 14.35 17.94
C GLN A 262 4.55 14.81 18.59
N LEU A 263 3.44 14.14 18.28
CA LEU A 263 2.11 14.38 18.86
C LEU A 263 2.15 14.30 20.39
N LEU A 264 2.87 13.31 20.93
CA LEU A 264 3.03 13.13 22.38
C LEU A 264 4.12 14.03 23.00
N GLY A 265 4.75 14.90 22.21
CA GLY A 265 5.75 15.85 22.69
C GLY A 265 7.13 15.26 22.96
N ALA A 266 7.43 14.10 22.36
CA ALA A 266 8.71 13.41 22.46
C ALA A 266 9.25 13.06 21.05
N PRO A 267 9.48 14.05 20.16
CA PRO A 267 9.91 13.79 18.79
C PRO A 267 11.20 12.95 18.76
N ILE A 268 11.24 11.98 17.85
CA ILE A 268 12.39 11.09 17.64
C ILE A 268 13.27 11.58 16.47
N PRO A 269 14.57 11.23 16.45
CA PRO A 269 15.44 11.53 15.33
C PRO A 269 14.92 10.93 14.02
N THR A 270 14.99 11.72 12.95
CA THR A 270 14.63 11.28 11.59
C THR A 270 15.58 10.20 11.10
N ARG A 271 15.06 9.13 10.51
CA ARG A 271 15.81 7.98 10.01
C ARG A 271 15.40 7.65 8.58
N VAL A 272 16.25 6.91 7.87
CA VAL A 272 15.82 6.19 6.67
C VAL A 272 14.96 4.99 7.09
N SER A 273 13.74 4.91 6.58
CA SER A 273 12.77 3.85 6.86
C SER A 273 12.79 2.73 5.83
N ASN A 274 12.99 3.09 4.55
CA ASN A 274 12.94 2.16 3.43
C ASN A 274 13.87 2.65 2.31
N THR A 275 14.40 1.74 1.51
CA THR A 275 15.41 2.04 0.48
C THR A 275 15.08 1.36 -0.83
N TYR A 276 15.46 1.98 -1.94
CA TYR A 276 15.53 1.33 -3.25
C TYR A 276 16.89 1.67 -3.90
N PRO A 277 17.60 0.71 -4.53
CA PRO A 277 17.40 -0.73 -4.39
C PRO A 277 17.41 -1.18 -2.92
N ASP A 278 16.81 -2.32 -2.63
CA ASP A 278 16.82 -2.90 -1.29
C ASP A 278 18.28 -3.18 -0.85
N SER A 279 18.50 -3.21 0.46
CA SER A 279 19.80 -3.59 0.99
C SER A 279 20.15 -5.02 0.57
N LEU A 280 21.34 -5.16 -0.02
CA LEU A 280 21.88 -6.38 -0.62
C LEU A 280 21.16 -6.85 -1.90
N GLU A 281 20.32 -6.01 -2.51
CA GLU A 281 19.70 -6.31 -3.80
C GLU A 281 20.77 -6.57 -4.87
N ARG A 282 20.51 -7.58 -5.72
CA ARG A 282 21.34 -7.96 -6.87
C ARG A 282 20.52 -7.85 -8.14
N GLY A 283 21.17 -7.82 -9.29
CA GLY A 283 20.49 -7.71 -10.58
C GLY A 283 19.89 -6.32 -10.82
N VAL A 284 20.44 -5.30 -10.17
CA VAL A 284 20.16 -3.90 -10.51
C VAL A 284 20.81 -3.62 -11.87
N PRO A 285 20.16 -2.95 -12.83
CA PRO A 285 20.76 -2.66 -14.13
C PRO A 285 22.13 -1.98 -14.00
N ALA A 286 23.13 -2.46 -14.75
CA ALA A 286 24.41 -1.79 -14.85
C ALA A 286 24.33 -0.55 -15.75
N THR A 287 23.48 -0.61 -16.78
CA THR A 287 23.31 0.44 -17.79
C THR A 287 21.89 0.99 -17.82
N GLY A 288 21.70 2.15 -18.44
CA GLY A 288 20.40 2.84 -18.54
C GLY A 288 20.23 3.98 -17.54
N TRP A 289 21.28 4.35 -16.81
CA TRP A 289 21.26 5.38 -15.76
C TRP A 289 21.32 6.81 -16.29
N THR A 290 21.67 6.99 -17.57
CA THR A 290 21.78 8.31 -18.21
C THR A 290 20.43 8.97 -18.52
N ARG A 291 19.33 8.22 -18.37
CA ARG A 291 17.97 8.74 -18.53
C ARG A 291 17.65 9.71 -17.40
N ARG A 292 17.04 10.86 -17.72
CA ARG A 292 16.51 11.76 -16.68
C ARG A 292 15.29 11.12 -16.01
N PRO A 293 15.30 10.87 -14.69
CA PRO A 293 14.17 10.26 -14.02
C PRO A 293 13.07 11.30 -13.79
N TYR A 294 11.85 10.96 -14.17
CA TYR A 294 10.64 11.73 -13.89
C TYR A 294 9.61 10.82 -13.20
N PRO A 295 8.80 11.34 -12.27
CA PRO A 295 7.73 10.56 -11.64
C PRO A 295 6.62 10.22 -12.61
N GLY A 296 5.77 9.25 -12.28
CA GLY A 296 4.55 8.94 -13.02
C GLY A 296 4.76 8.14 -14.31
N SER A 297 3.66 7.93 -15.03
CA SER A 297 3.55 6.90 -16.08
C SER A 297 3.58 7.39 -17.54
N SER A 298 3.77 8.69 -17.83
CA SER A 298 3.79 9.15 -19.24
C SER A 298 4.87 8.47 -20.08
N ARG A 299 4.58 8.25 -21.37
CA ARG A 299 5.45 7.52 -22.31
C ARG A 299 6.89 7.99 -22.43
N ASP A 300 7.15 9.26 -22.16
CA ASP A 300 8.49 9.85 -22.15
C ASP A 300 9.23 9.68 -20.80
N ARG A 301 8.52 9.21 -19.76
CA ARG A 301 8.99 8.92 -18.39
C ARG A 301 9.28 7.43 -18.20
N GLY A 302 9.78 7.05 -17.03
CA GLY A 302 10.18 5.68 -16.72
C GLY A 302 11.52 5.61 -15.99
N GLY A 303 12.28 4.54 -16.19
CA GLY A 303 13.50 4.24 -15.47
C GLY A 303 13.20 3.88 -14.02
N ALA A 304 12.21 3.03 -13.77
CA ALA A 304 11.89 2.53 -12.43
C ALA A 304 13.04 1.71 -11.86
N ARG A 305 13.64 0.84 -12.69
CA ARG A 305 14.75 -0.05 -12.30
C ARG A 305 16.10 0.66 -12.14
N THR A 306 16.20 1.92 -12.58
CA THR A 306 17.41 2.75 -12.48
C THR A 306 17.16 3.94 -11.55
N ARG A 307 16.64 3.64 -10.35
CA ARG A 307 16.47 4.61 -9.26
C ARG A 307 17.25 4.19 -8.03
N ILE A 308 17.78 5.18 -7.32
CA ILE A 308 18.31 5.01 -5.97
C ILE A 308 17.58 6.02 -5.08
N ALA A 309 16.75 5.51 -4.18
CA ALA A 309 15.87 6.29 -3.33
C ALA A 309 15.92 5.83 -1.87
N ALA A 310 15.58 6.73 -0.96
CA ALA A 310 15.32 6.43 0.44
C ALA A 310 14.08 7.19 0.90
N SER A 311 13.21 6.53 1.66
CA SER A 311 12.13 7.19 2.39
C SER A 311 12.60 7.52 3.81
N LEU A 312 12.24 8.70 4.29
CA LEU A 312 12.58 9.20 5.61
C LEU A 312 11.37 9.08 6.55
N THR A 313 11.62 8.88 7.84
CA THR A 313 10.57 8.86 8.87
C THR A 313 9.95 10.23 9.17
N TYR A 314 10.50 11.29 8.59
CA TYR A 314 10.00 12.66 8.70
C TYR A 314 10.55 13.47 7.53
N SER A 315 9.84 14.52 7.10
CA SER A 315 10.15 15.23 5.88
C SER A 315 11.50 15.95 5.92
N THR A 316 12.02 16.27 4.73
CA THR A 316 13.05 17.28 4.52
C THR A 316 12.50 18.70 4.75
N PRO A 317 13.35 19.75 4.73
CA PRO A 317 12.89 21.12 4.88
C PRO A 317 11.83 21.50 3.86
N TYR A 318 10.85 22.27 4.31
CA TYR A 318 9.74 22.74 3.50
C TYR A 318 9.47 24.21 3.69
N ARG A 319 8.73 24.79 2.75
CA ARG A 319 8.40 26.20 2.76
C ARG A 319 7.28 26.47 3.75
N VAL A 320 7.60 27.14 4.85
CA VAL A 320 6.58 27.69 5.77
C VAL A 320 5.81 28.86 5.11
N PRO A 321 4.56 29.14 5.50
CA PRO A 321 3.77 30.22 4.92
C PRO A 321 4.48 31.58 5.07
N GLY A 322 4.63 32.30 3.96
CA GLY A 322 5.39 33.56 3.91
C GLY A 322 6.92 33.40 3.92
N GLY A 323 7.43 32.18 4.04
CA GLY A 323 8.86 31.83 3.96
C GLY A 323 9.40 31.82 2.53
N GLY A 324 10.73 31.83 2.42
CA GLY A 324 11.45 31.64 1.15
C GLY A 324 11.34 30.19 0.65
N GLY A 325 11.57 29.99 -0.65
CA GLY A 325 11.55 28.65 -1.25
C GLY A 325 12.67 27.76 -0.74
N VAL A 326 12.45 26.45 -0.78
CA VAL A 326 13.43 25.44 -0.36
C VAL A 326 14.15 24.88 -1.59
N SER A 327 15.45 24.60 -1.44
CA SER A 327 16.20 23.98 -2.54
C SER A 327 15.75 22.54 -2.76
N GLN A 328 15.49 22.19 -4.01
CA GLN A 328 15.23 20.80 -4.37
C GLN A 328 16.47 19.91 -4.22
N THR A 329 17.64 20.42 -4.56
CA THR A 329 18.92 19.71 -4.42
C THR A 329 19.33 19.67 -2.95
N LEU A 330 19.68 18.47 -2.47
CA LEU A 330 20.15 18.27 -1.09
C LEU A 330 21.57 18.83 -0.92
N PRO A 331 21.99 19.13 0.32
CA PRO A 331 23.36 19.54 0.60
C PRO A 331 24.39 18.56 0.02
N ALA A 332 25.51 19.08 -0.47
CA ALA A 332 26.58 18.24 -0.99
C ALA A 332 27.07 17.25 0.09
N GLY A 333 27.09 15.95 -0.24
CA GLY A 333 27.45 14.89 0.71
C GLY A 333 26.32 14.42 1.63
N ALA A 334 25.13 15.04 1.59
CA ALA A 334 23.96 14.57 2.33
C ALA A 334 23.53 13.16 1.91
N MET A 335 23.70 12.84 0.63
CA MET A 335 23.55 11.50 0.08
C MET A 335 24.70 11.22 -0.88
N THR A 336 25.32 10.05 -0.79
CA THR A 336 26.50 9.69 -1.61
C THR A 336 26.39 8.29 -2.18
N LEU A 337 27.00 8.07 -3.34
CA LEU A 337 27.15 6.77 -3.98
C LEU A 337 28.64 6.47 -4.15
N THR A 338 29.08 5.30 -3.70
CA THR A 338 30.47 4.86 -3.80
C THR A 338 30.55 3.43 -4.27
N GLU A 339 31.60 3.06 -5.00
CA GLU A 339 31.94 1.65 -5.21
C GLU A 339 32.37 1.05 -3.86
N ALA A 340 31.69 -0.01 -3.42
CA ALA A 340 31.81 -0.52 -2.05
C ALA A 340 33.20 -1.10 -1.73
N ALA A 341 33.88 -1.67 -2.74
CA ALA A 341 35.19 -2.30 -2.55
C ALA A 341 36.33 -1.27 -2.49
N THR A 342 36.27 -0.23 -3.33
CA THR A 342 37.36 0.75 -3.47
C THR A 342 37.12 2.04 -2.68
N GLY A 343 35.86 2.31 -2.31
CA GLY A 343 35.45 3.60 -1.75
C GLY A 343 35.43 4.73 -2.78
N THR A 344 35.60 4.43 -4.07
CA THR A 344 35.59 5.43 -5.13
C THR A 344 34.22 6.07 -5.23
N VAL A 345 34.17 7.40 -5.14
CA VAL A 345 32.92 8.16 -5.29
C VAL A 345 32.44 8.08 -6.73
N VAL A 346 31.17 7.69 -6.90
CA VAL A 346 30.49 7.74 -8.20
C VAL A 346 29.92 9.15 -8.37
N PRO A 347 30.28 9.88 -9.44
CA PRO A 347 29.73 11.20 -9.71
C PRO A 347 28.21 11.16 -9.84
N SER A 348 27.52 12.11 -9.21
CA SER A 348 26.06 12.22 -9.31
C SER A 348 25.63 12.97 -10.57
N MET A 349 24.47 12.59 -11.11
CA MET A 349 23.78 13.34 -12.15
C MET A 349 23.53 14.78 -11.69
N SER A 350 23.62 15.74 -12.62
CA SER A 350 23.35 17.15 -12.32
C SER A 350 21.97 17.33 -11.68
N GLY A 351 21.91 18.04 -10.55
CA GLY A 351 20.70 18.26 -9.76
C GLY A 351 20.50 17.25 -8.63
N PHE A 352 21.21 16.12 -8.65
CA PHE A 352 21.19 15.12 -7.58
C PHE A 352 22.39 15.27 -6.62
N PRO A 353 22.26 14.82 -5.37
CA PRO A 353 21.05 14.26 -4.75
C PRO A 353 19.95 15.30 -4.52
N GLN A 354 18.68 14.90 -4.50
CA GLN A 354 17.53 15.80 -4.39
C GLN A 354 16.33 15.18 -3.66
N ASN A 355 15.40 16.04 -3.25
CA ASN A 355 14.03 15.68 -2.91
C ASN A 355 13.27 15.21 -4.16
N VAL A 356 12.47 14.15 -4.00
CA VAL A 356 11.67 13.50 -5.06
C VAL A 356 10.34 13.04 -4.47
N PRO A 357 9.28 12.81 -5.27
CA PRO A 357 9.21 13.01 -6.72
C PRO A 357 8.98 14.45 -7.16
N TYR A 358 8.41 15.31 -6.29
CA TYR A 358 7.88 16.60 -6.72
C TYR A 358 8.88 17.74 -6.52
N THR A 359 8.68 18.62 -5.54
CA THR A 359 9.53 19.78 -5.28
C THR A 359 9.80 19.87 -3.78
N ALA A 360 10.82 20.62 -3.35
CA ALA A 360 11.12 20.70 -1.92
C ALA A 360 10.16 21.61 -1.11
N ASP A 361 9.45 22.52 -1.78
CA ASP A 361 8.54 23.45 -1.11
C ASP A 361 7.46 22.78 -0.22
N PRO A 362 6.86 21.64 -0.60
CA PRO A 362 5.87 20.94 0.24
C PRO A 362 6.40 20.14 1.44
N GLY A 363 7.64 19.65 1.41
CA GLY A 363 8.20 18.80 2.46
C GLY A 363 8.05 17.32 2.17
N GLU A 364 8.96 16.84 1.34
CA GLU A 364 9.03 15.46 0.86
C GLU A 364 9.66 14.54 1.90
N HIS A 365 9.24 13.28 1.91
CA HIS A 365 9.84 12.21 2.70
C HIS A 365 10.81 11.37 1.86
N THR A 366 10.69 11.44 0.54
CA THR A 366 11.48 10.64 -0.38
C THR A 366 12.63 11.47 -0.94
N ILE A 367 13.84 10.89 -0.85
CA ILE A 367 15.06 11.48 -1.39
C ILE A 367 15.71 10.51 -2.36
N ALA A 368 16.45 11.04 -3.31
CA ALA A 368 17.15 10.21 -4.29
C ALA A 368 18.55 10.74 -4.63
N ILE A 369 19.38 9.81 -5.09
CA ILE A 369 20.65 10.08 -5.77
C ILE A 369 20.64 9.34 -7.09
N GLN A 370 21.26 9.89 -8.12
CA GLN A 370 21.40 9.22 -9.41
C GLN A 370 22.84 9.35 -9.89
N PRO A 371 23.46 8.28 -10.43
CA PRO A 371 24.79 8.38 -11.00
C PRO A 371 24.77 9.19 -12.30
N ALA A 372 25.86 9.88 -12.61
CA ALA A 372 25.99 10.71 -13.82
C ALA A 372 26.10 9.88 -15.11
N GLY A 373 26.33 8.57 -14.99
CA GLY A 373 26.47 7.63 -16.08
C GLY A 373 26.24 6.20 -15.62
N ASP A 374 26.40 5.27 -16.55
CA ASP A 374 26.23 3.85 -16.25
C ASP A 374 27.24 3.36 -15.20
N LEU A 375 26.79 2.38 -14.42
CA LEU A 375 27.56 1.74 -13.39
C LEU A 375 28.34 0.56 -13.98
N GLN A 376 29.45 0.21 -13.35
CA GLN A 376 30.18 -1.00 -13.71
C GLN A 376 29.32 -2.25 -13.47
N PRO A 377 29.29 -3.21 -14.40
CA PRO A 377 28.61 -4.49 -14.21
C PRO A 377 29.14 -5.25 -12.99
N CYS A 378 28.30 -6.07 -12.37
CA CYS A 378 28.70 -7.00 -11.30
C CYS A 378 29.43 -6.37 -10.13
N THR A 379 29.14 -5.11 -9.85
CA THR A 379 29.87 -4.29 -8.89
C THR A 379 28.96 -3.91 -7.73
N TRP A 380 29.49 -4.03 -6.51
CA TRP A 380 28.80 -3.59 -5.30
C TRP A 380 28.96 -2.08 -5.13
N TYR A 381 27.84 -1.39 -4.93
CA TYR A 381 27.81 0.02 -4.58
C TYR A 381 27.26 0.20 -3.17
N ARG A 382 27.77 1.20 -2.48
CA ARG A 382 27.24 1.67 -1.20
C ARG A 382 26.59 3.02 -1.39
N VAL A 383 25.34 3.11 -0.97
CA VAL A 383 24.62 4.38 -0.80
C VAL A 383 24.73 4.79 0.66
N SER A 384 24.86 6.07 0.93
CA SER A 384 24.87 6.59 2.30
C SER A 384 24.11 7.89 2.39
N VAL A 385 23.20 7.97 3.37
CA VAL A 385 22.58 9.20 3.86
C VAL A 385 23.38 9.62 5.10
N THR A 386 23.86 10.86 5.13
CA THR A 386 24.76 11.36 6.17
C THR A 386 24.04 12.33 7.12
N ASP A 387 24.71 12.70 8.20
CA ASP A 387 24.25 13.70 9.17
C ASP A 387 24.26 15.14 8.62
N LEU A 388 24.77 15.34 7.39
CA LEU A 388 24.64 16.60 6.65
C LEU A 388 23.23 16.83 6.12
N LEU A 389 22.42 15.77 5.99
CA LEU A 389 21.01 15.92 5.68
C LEU A 389 20.27 16.43 6.91
N LEU A 390 19.59 17.55 6.77
CA LEU A 390 18.71 18.10 7.80
C LEU A 390 17.26 17.73 7.48
N ASP A 391 16.47 17.46 8.51
CA ASP A 391 15.03 17.29 8.41
C ASP A 391 14.28 18.64 8.47
N GLY A 392 12.95 18.60 8.36
CA GLY A 392 12.09 19.79 8.43
C GLY A 392 12.20 20.60 9.71
N ARG A 393 12.71 20.00 10.80
CA ARG A 393 12.94 20.65 12.09
C ARG A 393 14.36 21.22 12.22
N GLY A 394 15.16 21.13 11.15
CA GLY A 394 16.57 21.53 11.14
C GLY A 394 17.50 20.59 11.92
N SER A 395 17.04 19.37 12.25
CA SER A 395 17.83 18.36 12.94
C SER A 395 18.52 17.43 11.95
N SER A 396 19.74 16.98 12.24
CA SER A 396 20.42 15.99 11.41
C SER A 396 19.66 14.67 11.36
N VAL A 397 19.49 14.15 10.16
CA VAL A 397 19.02 12.78 9.93
C VAL A 397 20.06 11.79 10.45
N VAL A 398 19.61 10.70 11.07
CA VAL A 398 20.50 9.65 11.55
C VAL A 398 21.21 9.00 10.35
N PRO A 399 22.55 8.95 10.33
CA PRO A 399 23.28 8.33 9.23
C PRO A 399 22.84 6.90 8.96
N HIS A 400 22.67 6.57 7.69
CA HIS A 400 22.26 5.25 7.24
C HIS A 400 22.98 4.89 5.95
N SER A 401 23.35 3.61 5.78
CA SER A 401 23.98 3.13 4.56
C SER A 401 23.50 1.74 4.22
N TRP A 402 23.28 1.50 2.93
CA TRP A 402 22.98 0.18 2.38
C TRP A 402 23.81 -0.05 1.13
N THR A 403 23.82 -1.28 0.64
CA THR A 403 24.57 -1.67 -0.55
C THR A 403 23.68 -2.41 -1.53
N PHE A 404 23.93 -2.27 -2.82
CA PHE A 404 23.30 -3.07 -3.87
C PHE A 404 24.34 -3.48 -4.90
N ARG A 405 24.04 -4.50 -5.72
CA ARG A 405 24.91 -5.00 -6.77
C ARG A 405 24.27 -4.86 -8.14
N THR A 406 25.04 -4.31 -9.08
CA THR A 406 24.66 -4.30 -10.48
C THR A 406 24.77 -5.68 -11.12
N GLY A 407 23.92 -5.96 -12.12
CA GLY A 407 24.01 -7.13 -13.00
C GLY A 407 24.96 -6.92 -14.19
N LEU A 408 24.81 -7.71 -15.25
CA LEU A 408 25.66 -7.68 -16.45
C LEU A 408 25.30 -6.57 -17.46
N GLY A 409 24.05 -6.07 -17.46
CA GLY A 409 23.55 -5.16 -18.49
C GLY A 409 22.32 -4.36 -18.05
N SER A 410 21.55 -3.87 -19.03
CA SER A 410 20.34 -3.06 -18.82
C SER A 410 19.16 -3.86 -18.27
N ASP A 411 19.16 -5.17 -18.50
CA ASP A 411 18.18 -6.13 -17.99
C ASP A 411 18.48 -6.55 -16.54
N GLY A 412 19.66 -6.24 -16.02
CA GLY A 412 20.08 -6.65 -14.68
C GLY A 412 20.35 -8.16 -14.58
N ALA A 413 20.72 -8.83 -15.67
CA ALA A 413 21.07 -10.25 -15.65
C ALA A 413 22.18 -10.56 -14.61
N ALA A 414 22.13 -11.73 -13.98
CA ALA A 414 23.09 -12.10 -12.93
C ALA A 414 24.52 -12.16 -13.41
N CYS A 415 25.37 -11.99 -12.41
CA CYS A 415 26.78 -12.10 -12.52
C CYS A 415 27.26 -13.55 -12.43
N PRO A 416 28.37 -13.90 -13.10
CA PRO A 416 28.94 -15.25 -13.04
C PRO A 416 29.29 -15.76 -11.64
N ASP A 417 29.53 -14.83 -10.71
CA ASP A 417 29.87 -15.08 -9.30
C ASP A 417 28.72 -14.73 -8.35
N ASP A 418 27.52 -14.45 -8.87
CA ASP A 418 26.35 -14.40 -7.99
C ASP A 418 26.16 -15.77 -7.32
N PRO A 419 25.72 -15.78 -6.04
CA PRO A 419 25.27 -16.96 -5.32
C PRO A 419 24.55 -17.95 -6.24
N THR A 420 25.21 -19.07 -6.56
CA THR A 420 24.52 -20.19 -7.19
C THR A 420 23.57 -20.82 -6.17
N GLY A 421 22.45 -21.37 -6.64
CA GLY A 421 21.50 -22.23 -5.91
C GLY A 421 21.50 -22.06 -4.39
N ASP A 422 22.42 -22.72 -3.71
CA ASP A 422 22.52 -22.82 -2.26
C ASP A 422 22.49 -21.51 -1.47
N THR A 423 23.28 -20.52 -1.89
CA THR A 423 23.38 -19.24 -1.15
C THR A 423 22.22 -18.29 -1.48
N ALA A 424 21.69 -18.35 -2.71
CA ALA A 424 20.49 -17.62 -3.10
C ALA A 424 19.24 -18.16 -2.36
N VAL A 425 19.18 -19.48 -2.17
CA VAL A 425 18.11 -20.16 -1.43
C VAL A 425 18.15 -19.78 0.06
N ALA A 426 19.34 -19.70 0.68
CA ALA A 426 19.46 -19.25 2.07
C ALA A 426 18.95 -17.82 2.30
N ASP A 427 19.32 -16.89 1.42
CA ASP A 427 18.84 -15.51 1.46
C ASP A 427 17.32 -15.43 1.21
N TYR A 428 16.80 -16.28 0.32
CA TYR A 428 15.38 -16.42 0.06
C TYR A 428 14.62 -16.91 1.30
N VAL A 429 15.11 -17.95 1.98
CA VAL A 429 14.51 -18.44 3.24
C VAL A 429 14.48 -17.35 4.29
N ALA A 430 15.58 -16.61 4.48
CA ALA A 430 15.64 -15.54 5.46
C ALA A 430 14.61 -14.43 5.19
N ARG A 431 14.41 -14.06 3.91
CA ARG A 431 13.35 -13.12 3.50
C ARG A 431 11.96 -13.67 3.77
N ALA A 432 11.68 -14.90 3.34
CA ALA A 432 10.37 -15.52 3.52
C ALA A 432 9.92 -15.58 5.00
N TYR A 433 10.84 -15.79 5.94
CA TYR A 433 10.50 -15.73 7.37
C TYR A 433 10.09 -14.33 7.83
N ARG A 434 10.78 -13.29 7.37
CA ARG A 434 10.39 -11.90 7.68
C ARG A 434 9.03 -11.56 7.07
N ASP A 435 8.82 -11.96 5.81
CA ASP A 435 7.64 -11.58 5.06
C ASP A 435 6.38 -12.35 5.51
N LEU A 436 6.53 -13.63 5.87
CA LEU A 436 5.40 -14.50 6.25
C LEU A 436 5.13 -14.52 7.76
N LEU A 437 6.19 -14.48 8.57
CA LEU A 437 6.10 -14.67 10.02
C LEU A 437 6.45 -13.42 10.82
N GLY A 438 6.93 -12.34 10.16
CA GLY A 438 7.29 -11.10 10.84
C GLY A 438 8.52 -11.21 11.74
N ARG A 439 9.36 -12.23 11.54
CA ARG A 439 10.60 -12.44 12.32
C ARG A 439 11.74 -12.95 11.47
N GLU A 440 12.97 -12.82 11.98
CA GLU A 440 14.14 -13.43 11.34
C GLU A 440 14.09 -14.97 11.44
N ALA A 441 14.58 -15.64 10.38
CA ALA A 441 14.86 -17.06 10.41
C ALA A 441 16.06 -17.33 11.35
N THR A 442 15.99 -18.39 12.15
CA THR A 442 17.17 -18.83 12.89
C THR A 442 18.18 -19.48 11.93
N ALA A 443 19.45 -19.58 12.34
CA ALA A 443 20.46 -20.27 11.53
C ALA A 443 20.07 -21.74 11.23
N ALA A 444 19.32 -22.37 12.14
CA ALA A 444 18.79 -23.72 11.94
C ALA A 444 17.63 -23.75 10.93
N ASP A 445 16.73 -22.76 10.98
CA ASP A 445 15.64 -22.61 10.00
C ASP A 445 16.21 -22.44 8.59
N VAL A 446 17.18 -21.53 8.43
CA VAL A 446 17.87 -21.29 7.15
C VAL A 446 18.51 -22.59 6.66
N ALA A 447 19.33 -23.25 7.47
CA ALA A 447 20.01 -24.48 7.06
C ALA A 447 19.04 -25.60 6.64
N PHE A 448 17.94 -25.79 7.37
CA PHE A 448 16.96 -26.83 7.08
C PHE A 448 16.22 -26.56 5.76
N TRP A 449 15.66 -25.35 5.61
CA TRP A 449 14.86 -25.00 4.44
C TRP A 449 15.70 -24.84 3.18
N THR A 450 16.93 -24.35 3.33
CA THR A 450 17.90 -24.31 2.23
C THR A 450 18.17 -25.71 1.67
N ALA A 451 18.49 -26.67 2.54
CA ALA A 451 18.71 -28.05 2.11
C ALA A 451 17.45 -28.68 1.48
N ALA A 452 16.25 -28.33 1.96
CA ALA A 452 15.00 -28.85 1.40
C ALA A 452 14.72 -28.30 -0.01
N LEU A 453 14.88 -26.99 -0.21
CA LEU A 453 14.66 -26.31 -1.49
C LEU A 453 15.71 -26.72 -2.54
N GLU A 454 16.99 -26.81 -2.15
CA GLU A 454 18.05 -27.39 -2.99
C GLU A 454 17.77 -28.85 -3.34
N GLY A 455 17.18 -29.60 -2.41
CA GLY A 455 16.75 -30.99 -2.59
C GLY A 455 15.56 -31.16 -3.54
N GLY A 456 15.07 -30.08 -4.15
CA GLY A 456 13.98 -30.09 -5.13
C GLY A 456 12.60 -29.83 -4.54
N ALA A 457 12.50 -29.43 -3.26
CA ALA A 457 11.24 -28.91 -2.73
C ALA A 457 10.89 -27.60 -3.43
N SER A 458 9.61 -27.40 -3.77
CA SER A 458 9.20 -26.16 -4.41
C SER A 458 9.14 -25.00 -3.39
N PRO A 459 9.46 -23.77 -3.81
CA PRO A 459 9.21 -22.54 -3.03
C PRO A 459 7.79 -22.47 -2.46
N THR A 460 6.80 -22.86 -3.27
CA THR A 460 5.40 -22.96 -2.86
C THR A 460 5.21 -23.96 -1.73
N TRP A 461 5.80 -25.15 -1.82
CA TRP A 461 5.69 -26.15 -0.76
C TRP A 461 6.34 -25.66 0.55
N PHE A 462 7.50 -25.02 0.47
CA PHE A 462 8.14 -24.40 1.64
C PHE A 462 7.23 -23.39 2.31
N ALA A 463 6.71 -22.42 1.54
CA ALA A 463 5.82 -21.40 2.07
C ALA A 463 4.53 -22.01 2.65
N VAL A 464 3.99 -23.06 2.01
CA VAL A 464 2.86 -23.84 2.53
C VAL A 464 3.19 -24.44 3.89
N VAL A 465 4.33 -25.11 4.03
CA VAL A 465 4.69 -25.75 5.31
C VAL A 465 4.94 -24.69 6.38
N LEU A 466 5.58 -23.58 6.03
CA LEU A 466 5.81 -22.47 6.93
C LEU A 466 4.50 -21.84 7.43
N MET A 467 3.50 -21.72 6.55
CA MET A 467 2.16 -21.24 6.89
C MET A 467 1.31 -22.30 7.61
N SER A 468 1.68 -23.58 7.50
CA SER A 468 0.95 -24.71 8.07
C SER A 468 1.41 -25.07 9.48
N VAL A 469 2.50 -24.50 10.00
CA VAL A 469 2.89 -24.67 11.42
C VAL A 469 2.11 -23.71 12.33
N ASP A 470 2.12 -23.92 13.65
CA ASP A 470 1.37 -23.11 14.62
C ASP A 470 1.60 -21.61 14.43
N GLU A 471 2.85 -21.19 14.26
CA GLU A 471 3.21 -19.79 14.01
C GLU A 471 2.58 -19.25 12.72
N GLY A 472 2.68 -19.99 11.62
CA GLY A 472 2.04 -19.63 10.35
C GLY A 472 0.53 -19.55 10.46
N ARG A 473 -0.12 -20.54 11.08
CA ARG A 473 -1.58 -20.56 11.29
C ARG A 473 -2.04 -19.35 12.11
N ARG A 474 -1.28 -18.95 13.14
CA ARG A 474 -1.56 -17.74 13.92
C ARG A 474 -1.53 -16.49 13.05
N ALA A 475 -0.56 -16.37 12.14
CA ALA A 475 -0.48 -15.27 11.18
C ALA A 475 -1.68 -15.28 10.21
N VAL A 476 -2.11 -16.45 9.72
CA VAL A 476 -3.35 -16.59 8.90
C VAL A 476 -4.57 -16.10 9.67
N VAL A 477 -4.72 -16.48 10.94
CA VAL A 477 -5.89 -16.07 11.72
C VAL A 477 -5.91 -14.56 11.90
N ASP A 478 -4.78 -13.94 12.24
CA ASP A 478 -4.71 -12.49 12.35
C ASP A 478 -5.12 -11.80 11.05
N ASP A 479 -4.72 -12.37 9.91
CA ASP A 479 -5.01 -11.88 8.57
C ASP A 479 -6.49 -12.04 8.17
N LEU A 480 -7.13 -13.14 8.57
CA LEU A 480 -8.57 -13.33 8.41
C LEU A 480 -9.39 -12.37 9.27
N TYR A 481 -8.97 -12.14 10.52
CA TYR A 481 -9.61 -11.18 11.40
C TYR A 481 -9.49 -9.76 10.85
N ARG A 482 -8.33 -9.39 10.31
CA ARG A 482 -8.13 -8.09 9.65
C ARG A 482 -9.05 -7.95 8.44
N ARG A 483 -9.09 -8.92 7.54
CA ARG A 483 -9.94 -8.84 6.33
C ARG A 483 -11.44 -8.81 6.62
N VAL A 484 -11.92 -9.60 7.58
CA VAL A 484 -13.37 -9.78 7.79
C VAL A 484 -13.90 -8.85 8.87
N LEU A 485 -13.12 -8.61 9.92
CA LEU A 485 -13.52 -7.84 11.10
C LEU A 485 -12.70 -6.56 11.30
N ASP A 486 -11.75 -6.24 10.41
CA ASP A 486 -10.98 -4.98 10.42
C ASP A 486 -10.25 -4.74 11.76
N ARG A 487 -9.81 -5.82 12.41
CA ARG A 487 -9.02 -5.80 13.65
C ARG A 487 -8.12 -7.02 13.74
N GLY A 488 -7.13 -6.98 14.63
CA GLY A 488 -6.37 -8.18 14.99
C GLY A 488 -7.19 -9.18 15.81
N ALA A 489 -6.86 -10.47 15.70
CA ALA A 489 -7.40 -11.48 16.59
C ALA A 489 -6.80 -11.31 18.00
N THR A 490 -7.61 -11.42 19.04
CA THR A 490 -7.10 -11.51 20.41
C THR A 490 -6.28 -12.78 20.59
N ALA A 491 -5.43 -12.85 21.61
CA ALA A 491 -4.60 -14.04 21.86
C ALA A 491 -5.44 -15.34 21.98
N GLY A 492 -6.64 -15.25 22.58
CA GLY A 492 -7.56 -16.38 22.72
C GLY A 492 -8.21 -16.79 21.41
N GLU A 493 -8.69 -15.83 20.62
CA GLU A 493 -9.25 -16.08 19.28
C GLU A 493 -8.20 -16.65 18.34
N ARG A 494 -6.99 -16.09 18.37
CA ARG A 494 -5.86 -16.55 17.56
C ARG A 494 -5.50 -18.00 17.87
N ALA A 495 -5.41 -18.36 19.15
CA ALA A 495 -5.16 -19.73 19.57
C ALA A 495 -6.29 -20.67 19.13
N LEU A 496 -7.55 -20.28 19.38
CA LEU A 496 -8.73 -21.07 19.02
C LEU A 496 -8.74 -21.44 17.54
N TRP A 497 -8.57 -20.44 16.67
CA TRP A 497 -8.63 -20.67 15.23
C TRP A 497 -7.37 -21.31 14.68
N ALA A 498 -6.19 -21.06 15.26
CA ALA A 498 -4.97 -21.77 14.89
C ALA A 498 -5.09 -23.27 15.20
N ASP A 499 -5.68 -23.63 16.34
CA ASP A 499 -5.99 -25.02 16.70
C ASP A 499 -7.07 -25.61 15.76
N ALA A 500 -8.07 -24.81 15.38
CA ALA A 500 -9.10 -25.24 14.43
C ALA A 500 -8.51 -25.52 13.03
N LEU A 501 -7.60 -24.66 12.55
CA LEU A 501 -6.83 -24.87 11.31
C LEU A 501 -5.98 -26.14 11.42
N ALA A 502 -5.33 -26.37 12.57
CA ALA A 502 -4.60 -27.60 12.84
C ALA A 502 -5.49 -28.85 12.77
N GLY A 503 -6.75 -28.72 13.20
CA GLY A 503 -7.78 -29.76 13.13
C GLY A 503 -8.45 -29.93 11.77
N GLY A 504 -8.02 -29.20 10.73
CA GLY A 504 -8.55 -29.32 9.37
C GLY A 504 -9.73 -28.40 9.04
N THR A 505 -10.02 -27.41 9.90
CA THR A 505 -10.95 -26.32 9.55
C THR A 505 -10.36 -25.52 8.40
N THR A 506 -11.19 -25.11 7.44
CA THR A 506 -10.74 -24.24 6.34
C THR A 506 -10.84 -22.78 6.75
N THR A 507 -9.93 -21.97 6.23
CA THR A 507 -10.00 -20.50 6.33
C THR A 507 -11.33 -19.94 5.80
N ALA A 508 -11.90 -20.50 4.72
CA ALA A 508 -13.22 -20.12 4.21
C ALA A 508 -14.36 -20.37 5.21
N GLU A 509 -14.25 -21.44 6.01
CA GLU A 509 -15.18 -21.68 7.12
C GLU A 509 -14.92 -20.68 8.25
N ILE A 510 -13.66 -20.36 8.57
CA ILE A 510 -13.33 -19.31 9.56
C ILE A 510 -13.92 -17.97 9.12
N GLN A 511 -13.68 -17.53 7.89
CA GLN A 511 -14.29 -16.34 7.30
C GLN A 511 -15.81 -16.37 7.41
N ALA A 512 -16.45 -17.48 7.05
CA ALA A 512 -17.89 -17.61 7.16
C ALA A 512 -18.39 -17.46 8.62
N ARG A 513 -17.64 -17.97 9.59
CA ARG A 513 -17.93 -17.82 11.02
C ARG A 513 -17.69 -16.41 11.53
N LEU A 514 -16.68 -15.71 11.00
CA LEU A 514 -16.44 -14.30 11.30
C LEU A 514 -17.58 -13.42 10.74
N LEU A 515 -18.05 -13.68 9.51
CA LEU A 515 -19.21 -12.99 8.92
C LEU A 515 -20.50 -13.22 9.70
N ASP A 516 -20.72 -14.45 10.19
CA ASP A 516 -21.88 -14.81 11.00
C ASP A 516 -21.81 -14.29 12.45
N SER A 517 -20.68 -13.70 12.85
CA SER A 517 -20.49 -13.22 14.22
C SER A 517 -21.42 -12.05 14.58
N ALA A 518 -21.71 -11.94 15.87
CA ALA A 518 -22.44 -10.79 16.41
C ALA A 518 -21.68 -9.47 16.16
N GLU A 519 -20.35 -9.53 16.13
CA GLU A 519 -19.48 -8.38 15.86
C GLU A 519 -19.64 -7.90 14.42
N PHE A 520 -19.52 -8.78 13.43
CA PHE A 520 -19.73 -8.41 12.04
C PHE A 520 -21.17 -7.90 11.83
N THR A 521 -22.14 -8.52 12.48
CA THR A 521 -23.53 -8.04 12.47
C THR A 521 -23.68 -6.62 13.02
N ALA A 522 -23.03 -6.31 14.13
CA ALA A 522 -23.08 -4.98 14.73
C ALA A 522 -22.41 -3.94 13.82
N ARG A 523 -21.26 -4.28 13.24
CA ARG A 523 -20.54 -3.45 12.25
C ARG A 523 -21.40 -3.17 11.01
N ALA A 524 -22.17 -4.16 10.56
CA ALA A 524 -23.07 -4.02 9.41
C ALA A 524 -24.37 -3.24 9.70
N GLY A 525 -24.44 -2.50 10.81
CA GLY A 525 -25.62 -1.73 11.21
C GLY A 525 -26.77 -2.57 11.75
N GLY A 526 -26.55 -3.85 12.05
CA GLY A 526 -27.54 -4.73 12.71
C GLY A 526 -28.73 -5.17 11.87
N THR A 527 -28.84 -4.74 10.60
CA THR A 527 -29.95 -5.09 9.71
C THR A 527 -29.59 -6.24 8.77
N PRO A 528 -30.57 -7.04 8.29
CA PRO A 528 -30.35 -8.04 7.24
C PRO A 528 -29.72 -7.44 5.98
N GLU A 529 -30.24 -6.30 5.52
CA GLU A 529 -29.79 -5.62 4.31
C GLU A 529 -28.38 -5.06 4.47
N GLY A 530 -28.09 -4.40 5.58
CA GLY A 530 -26.74 -3.90 5.88
C GLY A 530 -25.72 -5.03 6.00
N TRP A 531 -26.10 -6.15 6.63
CA TRP A 531 -25.27 -7.35 6.69
C TRP A 531 -24.97 -7.91 5.30
N LEU A 532 -25.98 -8.02 4.42
CA LEU A 532 -25.79 -8.53 3.07
C LEU A 532 -24.88 -7.63 2.22
N SER A 533 -25.10 -6.32 2.27
CA SER A 533 -24.25 -5.35 1.56
C SER A 533 -22.81 -5.42 2.04
N MET A 534 -22.57 -5.45 3.36
CA MET A 534 -21.22 -5.54 3.90
C MET A 534 -20.57 -6.89 3.63
N ALA A 535 -21.29 -8.01 3.78
CA ALA A 535 -20.74 -9.35 3.53
C ALA A 535 -20.31 -9.54 2.06
N TYR A 536 -21.08 -9.03 1.11
CA TYR A 536 -20.70 -9.02 -0.30
C TYR A 536 -19.46 -8.14 -0.56
N ALA A 537 -19.43 -6.94 0.00
CA ALA A 537 -18.28 -6.05 -0.13
C ALA A 537 -17.01 -6.67 0.49
N THR A 538 -17.13 -7.27 1.68
CA THR A 538 -16.00 -7.89 2.41
C THR A 538 -15.44 -9.13 1.72
N ILE A 539 -16.28 -9.99 1.13
CA ILE A 539 -15.83 -11.27 0.56
C ILE A 539 -15.60 -11.23 -0.94
N LEU A 540 -16.42 -10.47 -1.67
CA LEU A 540 -16.39 -10.40 -3.13
C LEU A 540 -15.83 -9.07 -3.64
N GLY A 541 -15.56 -8.09 -2.77
CA GLY A 541 -15.02 -6.79 -3.19
C GLY A 541 -16.01 -5.92 -3.96
N ARG A 542 -17.29 -6.29 -3.99
CA ARG A 542 -18.32 -5.58 -4.78
C ARG A 542 -19.62 -5.38 -4.01
N ALA A 543 -20.42 -4.43 -4.47
CA ALA A 543 -21.77 -4.28 -3.98
C ALA A 543 -22.62 -5.52 -4.31
N ILE A 544 -23.55 -5.85 -3.41
CA ILE A 544 -24.55 -6.87 -3.69
C ILE A 544 -25.46 -6.42 -4.84
N ASP A 545 -25.58 -7.25 -5.87
CA ASP A 545 -26.44 -6.96 -7.01
C ASP A 545 -27.93 -7.08 -6.63
N PRO A 546 -28.84 -6.33 -7.28
CA PRO A 546 -30.25 -6.34 -6.93
C PRO A 546 -30.93 -7.72 -6.95
N PRO A 547 -30.62 -8.62 -7.91
CA PRO A 547 -31.11 -10.00 -7.88
C PRO A 547 -30.65 -10.78 -6.64
N SER A 548 -29.36 -10.77 -6.32
CA SER A 548 -28.81 -11.42 -5.13
C SER A 548 -29.38 -10.84 -3.84
N LEU A 549 -29.52 -9.52 -3.76
CA LEU A 549 -30.14 -8.84 -2.61
C LEU A 549 -31.58 -9.31 -2.40
N THR A 550 -32.37 -9.38 -3.48
CA THR A 550 -33.76 -9.86 -3.42
C THR A 550 -33.84 -11.31 -2.95
N LEU A 551 -32.99 -12.19 -3.51
CA LEU A 551 -32.94 -13.60 -3.15
C LEU A 551 -32.59 -13.80 -1.67
N TRP A 552 -31.49 -13.19 -1.22
CA TRP A 552 -31.00 -13.38 0.15
C TRP A 552 -31.89 -12.70 1.18
N SER A 553 -32.48 -11.55 0.87
CA SER A 553 -33.45 -10.90 1.76
C SER A 553 -34.69 -11.77 1.94
N ALA A 554 -35.18 -12.42 0.88
CA ALA A 554 -36.30 -13.36 0.98
C ALA A 554 -35.93 -14.60 1.81
N TYR A 555 -34.71 -15.13 1.64
CA TYR A 555 -34.21 -16.25 2.43
C TYR A 555 -34.14 -15.92 3.92
N LEU A 556 -33.54 -14.77 4.29
CA LEU A 556 -33.49 -14.30 5.68
C LEU A 556 -34.91 -14.03 6.23
N GLY A 557 -35.79 -13.43 5.43
CA GLY A 557 -37.20 -13.19 5.80
C GLY A 557 -38.01 -14.47 6.05
N SER A 558 -37.59 -15.60 5.48
CA SER A 558 -38.20 -16.92 5.71
C SER A 558 -37.60 -17.69 6.90
N GLY A 559 -36.69 -17.07 7.66
CA GLY A 559 -36.02 -17.69 8.81
C GLY A 559 -34.72 -18.41 8.48
N GLY A 560 -34.14 -18.17 7.30
CA GLY A 560 -32.81 -18.67 6.94
C GLY A 560 -31.69 -18.04 7.78
N ASP A 561 -30.56 -18.73 7.89
CA ASP A 561 -29.41 -18.28 8.69
C ASP A 561 -28.30 -17.61 7.85
N ARG A 562 -27.62 -16.63 8.46
CA ARG A 562 -26.54 -15.87 7.80
C ARG A 562 -25.32 -16.73 7.48
N LEU A 563 -25.01 -17.71 8.32
CA LEU A 563 -23.91 -18.65 8.09
C LEU A 563 -24.01 -19.40 6.76
N THR A 564 -25.23 -19.75 6.33
CA THR A 564 -25.47 -20.39 5.04
C THR A 564 -25.11 -19.47 3.88
N ILE A 565 -25.47 -18.19 3.99
CA ILE A 565 -25.10 -17.15 3.01
C ILE A 565 -23.60 -16.92 3.03
N ALA A 566 -23.01 -16.80 4.23
CA ALA A 566 -21.59 -16.59 4.43
C ALA A 566 -20.75 -17.72 3.79
N ARG A 567 -21.16 -18.98 3.96
CA ARG A 567 -20.53 -20.14 3.30
C ARG A 567 -20.71 -20.14 1.79
N ALA A 568 -21.87 -19.71 1.30
CA ALA A 568 -22.11 -19.58 -0.14
C ALA A 568 -21.20 -18.50 -0.75
N LEU A 569 -20.98 -17.41 -0.03
CA LEU A 569 -20.06 -16.33 -0.40
C LEU A 569 -18.60 -16.81 -0.38
N THR A 570 -18.14 -17.41 0.71
CA THR A 570 -16.73 -17.81 0.86
C THR A 570 -16.36 -19.07 0.06
N GLY A 571 -17.32 -19.94 -0.27
CA GLY A 571 -17.13 -21.17 -1.05
C GLY A 571 -17.60 -21.13 -2.51
N GLY A 572 -18.18 -20.01 -2.97
CA GLY A 572 -18.83 -19.86 -4.28
C GLY A 572 -17.88 -19.98 -5.48
N GLY A 573 -18.44 -20.22 -6.68
CA GLY A 573 -17.65 -20.26 -7.94
C GLY A 573 -17.05 -18.91 -8.33
N GLU A 574 -17.68 -17.82 -7.89
CA GLU A 574 -17.23 -16.44 -8.05
C GLU A 574 -16.08 -16.10 -7.08
N ALA A 575 -16.22 -16.41 -5.79
CA ALA A 575 -15.10 -16.34 -4.84
C ALA A 575 -13.93 -17.22 -5.27
N ARG A 576 -14.21 -18.42 -5.81
CA ARG A 576 -13.20 -19.30 -6.42
C ARG A 576 -12.59 -18.73 -7.71
N ARG A 577 -13.30 -17.91 -8.50
CA ARG A 577 -12.78 -17.24 -9.70
C ARG A 577 -11.91 -16.04 -9.38
N VAL A 578 -12.33 -15.21 -8.44
CA VAL A 578 -11.50 -14.15 -7.83
C VAL A 578 -10.22 -14.77 -7.25
N THR A 579 -10.33 -15.96 -6.64
CA THR A 579 -9.18 -16.71 -6.13
C THR A 579 -8.33 -17.41 -7.21
N ALA A 580 -8.94 -17.87 -8.31
CA ALA A 580 -8.25 -18.58 -9.40
C ALA A 580 -7.54 -17.63 -10.38
N HIS A 581 -8.07 -16.43 -10.65
CA HIS A 581 -7.36 -15.41 -11.42
C HIS A 581 -6.11 -14.89 -10.68
N ARG A 582 -6.13 -14.87 -9.34
CA ARG A 582 -4.94 -14.66 -8.49
C ARG A 582 -3.87 -15.76 -8.64
N THR A 583 -4.22 -16.92 -9.20
CA THR A 583 -3.32 -18.08 -9.37
C THR A 583 -2.70 -18.16 -10.77
N LEU A 584 -3.42 -17.74 -11.82
CA LEU A 584 -2.99 -17.89 -13.21
C LEU A 584 -1.99 -16.84 -13.68
N ALA A 585 -1.92 -15.67 -13.03
CA ALA A 585 -0.90 -14.66 -13.33
C ALA A 585 0.52 -15.09 -12.92
N ALA A 586 0.68 -15.96 -11.91
CA ALA A 586 1.97 -16.33 -11.34
C ALA A 586 2.53 -17.71 -11.79
N LEU A 587 1.91 -18.39 -12.77
CA LEU A 587 2.23 -19.79 -13.11
C LEU A 587 2.78 -20.04 -14.51
N ASP A 588 3.06 -19.01 -15.31
CA ASP A 588 3.60 -19.22 -16.66
C ASP A 588 5.15 -19.15 -16.70
N ASP A 589 5.82 -19.90 -15.81
CA ASP A 589 7.18 -20.40 -16.08
C ASP A 589 7.66 -21.55 -15.17
N THR A 590 6.97 -22.71 -15.16
CA THR A 590 7.60 -24.04 -15.00
C THR A 590 6.54 -25.14 -14.98
N SER A 591 6.73 -26.18 -15.80
CA SER A 591 5.85 -27.36 -15.80
C SER A 591 5.89 -28.10 -14.44
N PRO A 592 4.78 -28.21 -13.70
CA PRO A 592 4.77 -28.85 -12.38
C PRO A 592 4.82 -30.38 -12.49
N SER A 593 5.54 -31.02 -11.56
CA SER A 593 5.46 -32.47 -11.36
C SER A 593 4.14 -32.86 -10.67
N THR A 594 3.66 -34.07 -10.96
CA THR A 594 2.38 -34.64 -10.50
C THR A 594 2.18 -34.68 -8.97
N ASP A 595 3.23 -34.54 -8.18
CA ASP A 595 3.16 -34.53 -6.71
C ASP A 595 2.81 -33.14 -6.13
N ALA A 596 3.06 -32.05 -6.87
CA ALA A 596 2.66 -30.69 -6.50
C ALA A 596 1.13 -30.52 -6.58
N VAL A 597 0.50 -31.13 -7.59
CA VAL A 597 -0.95 -31.08 -7.84
C VAL A 597 -1.76 -31.74 -6.71
N THR A 598 -1.18 -32.72 -6.01
CA THR A 598 -1.85 -33.44 -4.91
C THR A 598 -1.68 -32.76 -3.55
N ALA A 599 -0.59 -32.03 -3.32
CA ALA A 599 -0.43 -31.18 -2.13
C ALA A 599 -1.24 -29.87 -2.22
N GLU A 600 -1.41 -29.32 -3.44
CA GLU A 600 -2.18 -28.11 -3.70
C GLU A 600 -3.69 -28.27 -3.49
N ALA A 601 -4.21 -29.49 -3.74
CA ALA A 601 -5.62 -29.83 -3.52
C ALA A 601 -6.04 -29.88 -2.03
N ALA A 602 -5.07 -29.82 -1.10
CA ALA A 602 -5.31 -29.87 0.34
C ALA A 602 -5.36 -28.49 1.02
N LEU A 603 -5.18 -27.39 0.26
CA LEU A 603 -5.06 -26.04 0.83
C LEU A 603 -6.24 -25.11 0.45
N PRO A 604 -6.76 -24.33 1.41
CA PRO A 604 -7.78 -23.32 1.13
C PRO A 604 -7.28 -22.18 0.21
N GLY A 605 -8.17 -21.64 -0.62
CA GLY A 605 -7.83 -20.71 -1.70
C GLY A 605 -7.38 -19.29 -1.30
N ASP A 606 -7.66 -18.84 -0.09
CA ASP A 606 -7.37 -17.48 0.41
C ASP A 606 -6.00 -17.33 1.11
N LEU A 607 -5.35 -18.45 1.45
CA LEU A 607 -3.94 -18.51 1.88
C LEU A 607 -2.96 -18.13 0.76
N ARG A 608 -3.47 -18.03 -0.48
CA ARG A 608 -2.70 -17.75 -1.70
C ARG A 608 -2.10 -16.34 -1.73
N HIS A 609 -2.72 -15.32 -1.11
CA HIS A 609 -2.16 -13.96 -1.06
C HIS A 609 -0.84 -13.87 -0.26
N THR A 610 -0.75 -14.67 0.80
CA THR A 610 0.46 -14.78 1.63
C THR A 610 1.50 -15.71 0.97
N LEU A 611 1.07 -16.73 0.24
CA LEU A 611 1.96 -17.58 -0.58
C LEU A 611 2.54 -16.84 -1.80
N ILE A 612 1.78 -15.93 -2.44
CA ILE A 612 2.22 -15.11 -3.59
C ILE A 612 3.40 -14.23 -3.20
N ARG A 613 3.38 -13.57 -2.03
CA ARG A 613 4.51 -12.76 -1.50
C ARG A 613 5.86 -13.48 -1.47
N VAL A 614 5.84 -14.82 -1.35
CA VAL A 614 7.05 -15.66 -1.25
C VAL A 614 7.28 -16.50 -2.52
N ALA A 615 6.25 -16.70 -3.35
CA ALA A 615 6.37 -17.43 -4.62
C ALA A 615 6.82 -16.53 -5.79
N THR A 616 6.50 -15.23 -5.80
CA THR A 616 6.85 -14.29 -6.91
C THR A 616 8.27 -13.75 -6.85
N ARG A 617 9.01 -14.03 -5.77
CA ARG A 617 10.44 -13.70 -5.63
C ARG A 617 11.26 -14.94 -5.32
N PRO A 618 11.27 -15.94 -6.21
CA PRO A 618 12.14 -17.10 -6.05
C PRO A 618 13.59 -16.63 -5.89
N PRO A 619 14.50 -17.48 -5.36
CA PRO A 619 15.93 -17.20 -5.48
C PRO A 619 16.23 -16.82 -6.93
N TYR A 620 17.16 -15.88 -7.16
CA TYR A 620 17.66 -15.63 -8.50
C TYR A 620 18.17 -16.97 -9.05
N LEU A 621 17.39 -17.58 -9.93
CA LEU A 621 17.78 -18.76 -10.68
C LEU A 621 18.02 -18.23 -12.10
N PRO A 622 19.26 -18.17 -12.58
CA PRO A 622 19.49 -17.85 -13.99
C PRO A 622 18.67 -18.83 -14.81
N GLU A 623 17.80 -18.33 -15.69
CA GLU A 623 17.20 -19.14 -16.75
C GLU A 623 18.33 -19.94 -17.39
N VAL A 624 18.27 -21.26 -17.25
CA VAL A 624 19.11 -22.13 -18.06
C VAL A 624 18.58 -21.93 -19.46
N LEU A 625 19.30 -21.13 -20.26
CA LEU A 625 19.12 -21.03 -21.70
C LEU A 625 19.17 -22.46 -22.27
N VAL A 626 18.00 -23.07 -22.44
CA VAL A 626 17.86 -24.24 -23.28
C VAL A 626 17.88 -23.72 -24.71
N THR A 627 19.08 -23.65 -25.28
CA THR A 627 19.25 -23.54 -26.74
C THR A 627 19.62 -24.90 -27.32
N PRO A 628 19.13 -25.27 -28.52
CA PRO A 628 17.85 -24.99 -29.18
C PRO A 628 16.88 -26.18 -29.18
#